data_AF-A0A929IG31-F1
#
_entry.id   AF-A0A929IG31-F1
#
_cell.length_a   1.000
_cell.length_b   1.000
_cell.length_c   1.000
_cell.angle_alpha   90.00
_cell.angle_beta   90.00
_cell.angle_gamma   90.00
#
_symmetry.space_group_name_H-M   'P 1'
#
loop_
_entity.id
_entity.type
_entity.pdbx_description
1 polymer ?
#
loop_
_entity_poly.entity_id
_entity_poly.type
_entity_poly.pdbx_seq_one_letter_code
_entity_poly.pdbx_strand_id
1 'polypeptide(L)'
;VLAIMAAASFVISVVWSGWRTLQIEDTLRGVMVETAKTTSLVFIILLGAAMLTAAFRGFGGEDLVKDFLTGLPGGFWVQFVIVMGVIFLLGFFLDFIEIAVVVVPIVAPILLAEPSANITAVWLGVMIGLNIQTSFLTPPFGFALFYLRGVAPKSVRTIQIYKGVVAFIGLQLVGLAIVGALPWMVNYLPNRISLTSDTAPPPQNPKLQYCLEGYLFQQYDARGSELMAAIDKAGQLDLSYLPKDQQKNAAKAFDQAAMTFDLVAGIRAAEAAVLAKANAYRPLLSQVRMIQRDMRRLAFESEEISNWISRLSSASDEEKAELPRLEARIKELEAKKADLEAQIPESWAQQSKTMQALQQAEDKARKSYRRNVDNAYTPIAEIVAVVGATDRLEAIRGDIEALKDIVRNAEIAESVEIFKGVEKTVGKIEGAREIRTLLSKARRAIKAKVPDPDKALDFIDKALEAHAGEMAWRAQAKTELLPGLDAYEAAIRDTIGLRQQSRLPVEQVKEIVGCLSQHRDISLYF
;
A
#
# COMPACT_ATOMS: atom_id res chain seq x y z
N VAL A 1 28.99 -14.01 28.69
CA VAL A 1 30.31 -13.52 29.17
C VAL A 1 31.20 -13.03 28.03
N LEU A 2 31.56 -13.86 27.05
CA LEU A 2 32.39 -13.46 25.89
C LEU A 2 31.84 -12.26 25.10
N ALA A 3 30.53 -12.22 24.80
CA ALA A 3 29.92 -11.08 24.10
C ALA A 3 29.97 -9.77 24.91
N ILE A 4 29.88 -9.86 26.25
CA ILE A 4 29.96 -8.71 27.16
C ILE A 4 31.40 -8.17 27.18
N MET A 5 32.40 -9.06 27.23
CA MET A 5 33.81 -8.65 27.18
C MET A 5 34.18 -8.04 25.83
N ALA A 6 33.71 -8.61 24.72
CA ALA A 6 33.90 -8.05 23.39
C ALA A 6 33.25 -6.66 23.27
N ALA A 7 32.00 -6.51 23.70
CA ALA A 7 31.32 -5.22 23.72
C ALA A 7 32.04 -4.19 24.60
N ALA A 8 32.48 -4.57 25.80
CA ALA A 8 33.23 -3.69 26.69
C ALA A 8 34.56 -3.25 26.07
N SER A 9 35.33 -4.17 25.46
CA SER A 9 36.58 -3.85 24.77
C SER A 9 36.38 -2.92 23.57
N PHE A 10 35.28 -3.09 22.83
CA PHE A 10 34.93 -2.22 21.72
C PHE A 10 34.59 -0.80 22.21
N VAL A 11 33.76 -0.70 23.25
CA VAL A 11 33.40 0.58 23.86
C VAL A 11 34.65 1.30 24.39
N ILE A 12 35.53 0.59 25.11
CA ILE A 12 36.79 1.15 25.61
C ILE A 12 37.68 1.63 24.45
N SER A 13 37.77 0.86 23.36
CA SER A 13 38.56 1.23 22.19
C SER A 13 38.01 2.47 21.47
N VAL A 14 36.69 2.60 21.36
CA VAL A 14 36.03 3.77 20.77
C VAL A 14 36.23 5.00 21.66
N VAL A 15 36.04 4.86 22.98
CA VAL A 15 36.24 5.96 23.94
C VAL A 15 37.69 6.41 23.95
N TRP A 16 38.65 5.47 23.93
CA TRP A 16 40.06 5.80 23.86
C TRP A 16 40.44 6.45 22.52
N SER A 17 39.91 5.98 21.40
CA SER A 17 40.10 6.61 20.08
C SER A 17 39.55 8.04 20.05
N GLY A 18 38.35 8.25 20.60
CA GLY A 18 37.75 9.59 20.75
C GLY A 18 38.57 10.51 21.65
N TRP A 19 39.06 10.02 22.79
CA TRP A 19 39.90 10.81 23.69
C TRP A 19 41.28 11.12 23.08
N ARG A 20 41.84 10.17 22.33
CA ARG A 20 43.12 10.33 21.62
C ARG A 20 43.03 11.38 20.52
N THR A 21 41.95 11.38 19.73
CA THR A 21 41.71 12.39 18.67
C THR A 21 41.47 13.79 19.24
N LEU A 22 41.00 13.90 20.48
CA LEU A 22 40.87 15.16 21.23
C LEU A 22 42.20 15.70 21.75
N GLN A 23 43.10 14.83 22.22
CA GLN A 23 44.32 15.24 22.95
C GLN A 23 45.60 15.27 22.10
N ILE A 24 45.68 14.49 21.02
CA ILE A 24 46.90 14.40 20.20
C ILE A 24 46.83 15.36 19.01
N GLU A 25 47.78 16.29 18.97
CA GLU A 25 48.03 17.26 17.89
C GLU A 25 46.88 18.22 17.57
N ASP A 26 45.94 18.43 18.50
CA ASP A 26 44.77 19.31 18.30
C ASP A 26 43.94 18.93 17.05
N THR A 27 44.05 17.66 16.62
CA THR A 27 43.52 17.18 15.34
C THR A 27 42.02 17.40 15.22
N LEU A 28 41.24 17.09 16.27
CA LEU A 28 39.81 17.33 16.26
C LEU A 28 39.47 18.82 16.13
N ARG A 29 40.17 19.68 16.87
CA ARG A 29 39.96 21.14 16.77
C ARG A 29 40.30 21.64 15.38
N GLY A 30 41.40 21.17 14.78
CA GLY A 30 41.78 21.49 13.41
C GLY A 30 40.71 21.08 12.39
N VAL A 31 40.26 19.82 12.45
CA VAL A 31 39.20 19.29 11.56
C VAL A 31 37.89 20.03 11.76
N MET A 32 37.48 20.31 13.01
CA MET A 32 36.26 21.07 13.31
C MET A 32 36.33 22.49 12.77
N VAL A 33 37.46 23.19 12.95
CA VAL A 33 37.65 24.56 12.44
C VAL A 33 37.62 24.57 10.92
N GLU A 34 38.30 23.63 10.25
CA GLU A 34 38.31 23.58 8.78
C GLU A 34 36.92 23.23 8.22
N THR A 35 36.24 22.27 8.84
CA THR A 35 34.84 21.93 8.52
C THR A 35 33.91 23.13 8.71
N ALA A 36 34.07 23.87 9.82
CA ALA A 36 33.28 25.06 10.11
C ALA A 36 33.54 26.18 9.10
N LYS A 37 34.79 26.40 8.66
CA LYS A 37 35.13 27.38 7.62
C LYS A 37 34.46 27.02 6.30
N THR A 38 34.61 25.78 5.82
CA THR A 38 33.99 25.33 4.57
C THR A 38 32.47 25.43 4.64
N THR A 39 31.87 25.01 5.75
CA THR A 39 30.42 25.10 5.97
C THR A 39 29.95 26.55 6.02
N SER A 40 30.68 27.44 6.71
CA SER A 40 30.35 28.87 6.80
C SER A 40 30.40 29.57 5.44
N LEU A 41 31.38 29.23 4.59
CA LEU A 41 31.45 29.73 3.21
C LEU A 41 30.17 29.37 2.44
N VAL A 42 29.75 28.10 2.50
CA VAL A 42 28.51 27.63 1.85
C VAL A 42 27.30 28.39 2.40
N PHE A 43 27.16 28.53 3.72
CA PHE A 43 26.04 29.25 4.33
C PHE A 43 25.98 30.73 3.96
N ILE A 44 27.12 31.41 3.83
CA ILE A 44 27.17 32.81 3.36
C ILE A 44 26.64 32.92 1.93
N ILE A 45 27.03 31.99 1.04
CA ILE A 45 26.53 31.96 -0.33
C ILE A 45 25.03 31.69 -0.35
N LEU A 46 24.55 30.74 0.46
CA LEU A 46 23.11 30.43 0.60
C LEU A 46 22.30 31.63 1.09
N LEU A 47 22.83 32.39 2.05
CA LEU A 47 22.17 33.59 2.57
C LEU A 47 22.05 34.67 1.49
N GLY A 48 23.14 34.93 0.75
CA GLY A 48 23.11 35.87 -0.37
C GLY A 48 22.16 35.44 -1.48
N ALA A 49 22.15 34.15 -1.82
CA ALA A 49 21.24 33.56 -2.80
C ALA A 49 19.77 33.67 -2.36
N ALA A 50 19.46 33.36 -1.10
CA ALA A 50 18.10 33.49 -0.57
C ALA A 50 17.61 34.94 -0.57
N MET A 51 18.48 35.91 -0.22
CA MET A 51 18.17 37.33 -0.32
C MET A 51 17.88 37.75 -1.76
N LEU A 52 18.71 37.32 -2.72
CA LEU A 52 18.50 37.59 -4.14
C LEU A 52 17.20 36.98 -4.66
N THR A 53 16.91 35.72 -4.34
CA THR A 53 15.67 35.03 -4.74
C THR A 53 14.43 35.67 -4.11
N ALA A 54 14.52 36.15 -2.87
CA ALA A 54 13.44 36.88 -2.22
C ALA A 54 13.21 38.25 -2.90
N ALA A 55 14.27 39.00 -3.18
CA ALA A 55 14.18 40.28 -3.88
C ALA A 55 13.64 40.10 -5.31
N PHE A 56 14.17 39.13 -6.07
CA PHE A 56 13.74 38.81 -7.44
C PHE A 56 12.24 38.48 -7.48
N ARG A 57 11.76 37.65 -6.55
CA ARG A 57 10.31 37.37 -6.43
C ARG A 57 9.51 38.60 -6.00
N GLY A 58 10.02 39.38 -5.05
CA GLY A 58 9.38 40.62 -4.60
C GLY A 58 9.22 41.68 -5.69
N PHE A 59 10.12 41.69 -6.69
CA PHE A 59 10.04 42.56 -7.87
C PHE A 59 9.27 41.93 -9.06
N GLY A 60 8.59 40.78 -8.88
CA GLY A 60 7.80 40.14 -9.93
C GLY A 60 8.62 39.33 -10.94
N GLY A 61 9.86 38.96 -10.62
CA GLY A 61 10.69 38.13 -11.49
C GLY A 61 10.12 36.73 -11.73
N GLU A 62 9.33 36.20 -10.80
CA GLU A 62 8.62 34.93 -10.97
C GLU A 62 7.57 35.01 -12.07
N ASP A 63 6.82 36.12 -12.16
CA ASP A 63 5.83 36.34 -13.21
C ASP A 63 6.50 36.45 -14.58
N LEU A 64 7.68 37.10 -14.67
CA LEU A 64 8.45 37.17 -15.90
C LEU A 64 8.86 35.79 -16.42
N VAL A 65 9.35 34.91 -15.53
CA VAL A 65 9.73 33.54 -15.89
C VAL A 65 8.50 32.72 -16.28
N LYS A 66 7.39 32.89 -15.56
CA LYS A 66 6.11 32.24 -15.86
C LYS A 66 5.59 32.65 -17.24
N ASP A 67 5.55 33.93 -17.56
CA ASP A 67 5.08 34.45 -18.85
C ASP A 67 5.97 33.96 -20.00
N PHE A 68 7.29 33.91 -19.77
CA PHE A 68 8.22 33.34 -20.75
C PHE A 68 7.94 31.86 -21.01
N LEU A 69 7.77 31.04 -19.96
CA LEU A 69 7.52 29.61 -20.11
C LEU A 69 6.13 29.31 -20.69
N THR A 70 5.10 30.05 -20.29
CA THR A 70 3.73 29.90 -20.79
C THR A 70 3.55 30.40 -22.22
N GLY A 71 4.38 31.36 -22.67
CA GLY A 71 4.42 31.83 -24.05
C GLY A 71 5.01 30.85 -25.07
N LEU A 72 5.59 29.73 -24.63
CA LEU A 72 6.21 28.74 -25.51
C LEU A 72 5.19 27.75 -26.09
N PRO A 73 5.24 27.47 -27.41
CA PRO A 73 4.39 26.45 -28.02
C PRO A 73 4.85 25.05 -27.58
N GLY A 74 3.92 24.21 -27.12
CA GLY A 74 4.19 22.80 -26.78
C GLY A 74 3.84 22.38 -25.35
N GLY A 75 3.21 23.27 -24.58
CA GLY A 75 2.63 22.95 -23.27
C GLY A 75 3.66 22.46 -22.25
N PHE A 76 3.20 21.66 -21.29
CA PHE A 76 4.01 21.19 -20.15
C PHE A 76 5.34 20.53 -20.57
N TRP A 77 5.34 19.64 -21.57
CA TRP A 77 6.54 18.87 -21.92
C TRP A 77 7.67 19.75 -22.48
N VAL A 78 7.34 20.79 -23.25
CA VAL A 78 8.34 21.73 -23.76
C VAL A 78 8.90 22.59 -22.63
N GLN A 79 8.03 23.14 -21.77
CA GLN A 79 8.45 23.88 -20.58
C GLN A 79 9.35 23.03 -19.68
N PHE A 80 8.95 21.80 -19.42
CA PHE A 80 9.68 20.84 -18.60
C PHE A 80 11.07 20.54 -19.15
N VAL A 81 11.19 20.24 -20.45
CA VAL A 81 12.49 19.95 -21.08
C VAL A 81 13.41 21.17 -21.05
N ILE A 82 12.86 22.38 -21.27
CA ILE A 82 13.64 23.61 -21.21
C ILE A 82 14.13 23.88 -19.79
N VAL A 83 13.26 23.76 -18.78
CA VAL A 83 13.64 23.90 -17.37
C VAL A 83 14.71 22.87 -16.99
N MET A 84 14.54 21.61 -17.41
CA MET A 84 15.54 20.57 -17.20
C MET A 84 16.87 20.89 -17.88
N GLY A 85 16.85 21.41 -19.11
CA GLY A 85 18.05 21.86 -19.82
C GLY A 85 18.77 23.01 -19.12
N VAL A 86 18.02 24.00 -18.63
CA VAL A 86 18.57 25.14 -17.86
C VAL A 86 19.18 24.66 -16.54
N ILE A 87 18.47 23.81 -15.78
CA ILE A 87 19.00 23.23 -14.53
C ILE A 87 20.25 22.41 -14.81
N PHE A 88 20.26 21.62 -15.89
CA PHE A 88 21.41 20.80 -16.27
C PHE A 88 22.64 21.66 -16.59
N LEU A 89 22.45 22.77 -17.33
CA LEU A 89 23.53 23.71 -17.65
C LEU A 89 24.02 24.47 -16.41
N LEU A 90 23.10 24.92 -15.56
CA LEU A 90 23.43 25.62 -14.31
C LEU A 90 24.21 24.72 -13.34
N GLY A 91 23.89 23.43 -13.29
CA GLY A 91 24.58 22.44 -12.45
C GLY A 91 26.06 22.23 -12.81
N PHE A 92 26.55 22.76 -13.93
CA PHE A 92 27.98 22.78 -14.22
C PHE A 92 28.73 23.83 -13.41
N PHE A 93 28.05 24.89 -12.96
CA PHE A 93 28.67 26.04 -12.30
C PHE A 93 28.24 26.22 -10.85
N LEU A 94 27.00 25.84 -10.54
CA LEU A 94 26.38 26.02 -9.23
C LEU A 94 26.27 24.70 -8.47
N ASP A 95 26.32 24.79 -7.14
CA ASP A 95 26.11 23.63 -6.27
C ASP A 95 24.62 23.20 -6.30
N PHE A 96 24.32 21.92 -6.05
CA PHE A 96 22.96 21.40 -5.99
C PHE A 96 22.13 22.12 -4.92
N ILE A 97 22.75 22.50 -3.81
CA ILE A 97 22.08 23.23 -2.73
C ILE A 97 21.63 24.62 -3.23
N GLU A 98 22.48 25.30 -4.00
CA GLU A 98 22.16 26.62 -4.55
C GLU A 98 21.01 26.54 -5.56
N ILE A 99 21.05 25.57 -6.46
CA ILE A 99 19.97 25.33 -7.43
C ILE A 99 18.67 24.99 -6.70
N ALA A 100 18.72 24.16 -5.65
CA ALA A 100 17.56 23.77 -4.87
C ALA A 100 16.93 24.95 -4.10
N VAL A 101 17.71 25.94 -3.67
CA VAL A 101 17.21 27.10 -2.93
C VAL A 101 16.79 28.25 -3.86
N VAL A 102 17.46 28.42 -5.00
CA VAL A 102 17.21 29.54 -5.93
C VAL A 102 16.25 29.16 -7.04
N VAL A 103 16.57 28.11 -7.79
CA VAL A 103 15.90 27.80 -9.07
C VAL A 103 14.63 27.02 -8.82
N VAL A 104 14.68 25.97 -7.98
CA VAL A 104 13.54 25.07 -7.73
C VAL A 104 12.30 25.82 -7.23
N PRO A 105 12.38 26.77 -6.26
CA PRO A 105 11.20 27.48 -5.80
C PRO A 105 10.58 28.41 -6.84
N ILE A 106 11.34 28.83 -7.86
CA ILE A 106 10.84 29.64 -8.97
C ILE A 106 10.16 28.76 -10.02
N VAL A 107 10.80 27.66 -10.43
CA VAL A 107 10.31 26.84 -11.56
C VAL A 107 9.25 25.81 -11.15
N ALA A 108 9.31 25.29 -9.92
CA ALA A 108 8.41 24.22 -9.49
C ALA A 108 6.93 24.65 -9.42
N PRO A 109 6.57 25.82 -8.84
CA PRO A 109 5.18 26.29 -8.86
C PRO A 109 4.64 26.47 -10.27
N ILE A 110 5.46 26.98 -11.20
CA ILE A 110 5.08 27.19 -12.60
C ILE A 110 4.76 25.86 -13.28
N LEU A 111 5.61 24.83 -13.12
CA LEU A 111 5.41 23.51 -13.71
C LEU A 111 4.27 22.72 -13.07
N LEU A 112 4.00 22.92 -11.77
CA LEU A 112 2.92 22.24 -11.05
C LEU A 112 1.57 22.94 -11.20
N ALA A 113 1.54 24.19 -11.67
CA ALA A 113 0.31 24.94 -11.90
C ALA A 113 -0.47 24.44 -13.15
N GLU A 114 0.17 23.69 -14.05
CA GLU A 114 -0.45 23.13 -15.26
C GLU A 114 -1.20 21.82 -14.95
N PRO A 115 -2.55 21.82 -14.86
CA PRO A 115 -3.32 20.64 -14.45
C PRO A 115 -3.36 19.55 -15.53
N SER A 116 -3.00 19.91 -16.77
CA SER A 116 -3.08 19.06 -17.96
C SER A 116 -2.08 17.89 -17.95
N ALA A 117 -0.99 18.00 -17.21
CA ALA A 117 0.09 17.01 -17.19
C ALA A 117 -0.06 15.92 -16.11
N ASN A 118 -0.94 16.11 -15.12
CA ASN A 118 -1.16 15.19 -13.99
C ASN A 118 0.16 14.68 -13.34
N ILE A 119 1.13 15.58 -13.18
CA ILE A 119 2.43 15.30 -12.57
C ILE A 119 2.42 15.67 -11.09
N THR A 120 3.07 14.84 -10.27
CA THR A 120 3.18 15.08 -8.83
C THR A 120 4.45 15.87 -8.51
N ALA A 121 4.43 16.64 -7.41
CA ALA A 121 5.61 17.32 -6.89
C ALA A 121 6.76 16.34 -6.58
N VAL A 122 6.44 15.12 -6.15
CA VAL A 122 7.42 14.05 -5.90
C VAL A 122 8.11 13.64 -7.20
N TRP A 123 7.35 13.40 -8.27
CA TRP A 123 7.93 13.05 -9.57
C TRP A 123 8.83 14.17 -10.10
N LEU A 124 8.38 15.43 -10.02
CA LEU A 124 9.18 16.58 -10.43
C LEU A 124 10.48 16.68 -9.61
N GLY A 125 10.41 16.51 -8.30
CA GLY A 125 11.58 16.52 -7.42
C GLY A 125 12.58 15.41 -7.74
N VAL A 126 12.11 14.20 -8.04
CA VAL A 126 12.99 13.09 -8.46
C VAL A 126 13.63 13.37 -9.82
N MET A 127 12.89 13.91 -10.79
CA MET A 127 13.45 14.30 -12.09
C MET A 127 14.52 15.39 -11.96
N ILE A 128 14.26 16.43 -11.15
CA ILE A 128 15.24 17.48 -10.87
C ILE A 128 16.47 16.89 -10.18
N GLY A 129 16.28 16.01 -9.19
CA GLY A 129 17.38 15.35 -8.48
C GLY A 129 18.28 14.50 -9.37
N LEU A 130 17.69 13.65 -10.23
CA LEU A 130 18.44 12.86 -11.20
C LEU A 130 19.17 13.75 -12.23
N ASN A 131 18.53 14.83 -12.67
CA ASN A 131 19.11 15.77 -13.61
C ASN A 131 20.33 16.50 -13.01
N ILE A 132 20.20 17.01 -11.78
CA ILE A 132 21.32 17.67 -11.07
C ILE A 132 22.46 16.67 -10.82
N GLN A 133 22.16 15.44 -10.40
CA GLN A 133 23.17 14.40 -10.21
C GLN A 133 23.95 14.11 -11.50
N THR A 134 23.26 14.08 -12.64
CA THR A 134 23.87 13.87 -13.96
C THR A 134 24.77 15.06 -14.34
N SER A 135 24.33 16.28 -14.06
CA SER A 135 25.11 17.50 -14.29
C SER A 135 26.42 17.51 -13.50
N PHE A 136 26.38 17.10 -12.22
CA PHE A 136 27.56 16.98 -11.34
C PHE A 136 28.65 16.00 -11.84
N LEU A 137 28.29 15.07 -12.72
CA LEU A 137 29.19 14.08 -13.32
C LEU A 137 29.71 14.49 -14.70
N THR A 138 29.15 15.53 -15.33
CA THR A 138 29.43 15.85 -16.73
C THR A 138 30.60 16.85 -16.85
N PRO A 139 31.65 16.57 -17.65
CA PRO A 139 32.69 17.54 -17.95
C PRO A 139 32.09 18.79 -18.63
N PRO A 140 32.61 20.02 -18.40
CA PRO A 140 33.98 20.36 -18.00
C PRO A 140 34.23 20.56 -16.50
N PHE A 141 33.18 20.64 -15.67
CA PHE A 141 33.29 21.06 -14.26
C PHE A 141 32.85 20.01 -13.22
N GLY A 142 32.52 18.77 -13.63
CA GLY A 142 32.01 17.73 -12.75
C GLY A 142 32.83 17.54 -11.46
N PHE A 143 32.34 18.10 -10.35
CA PHE A 143 33.07 18.19 -9.07
C PHE A 143 33.53 16.82 -8.58
N ALA A 144 32.71 15.79 -8.79
CA ALA A 144 33.06 14.41 -8.47
C ALA A 144 34.30 13.91 -9.24
N LEU A 145 34.48 14.34 -10.50
CA LEU A 145 35.64 13.99 -11.31
C LEU A 145 36.91 14.70 -10.82
N PHE A 146 36.78 15.94 -10.35
CA PHE A 146 37.90 16.67 -9.75
C PHE A 146 38.31 16.08 -8.39
N TYR A 147 37.36 15.66 -7.56
CA TYR A 147 37.66 14.92 -6.34
C TYR A 147 38.39 13.62 -6.64
N LEU A 148 37.91 12.85 -7.62
CA LEU A 148 38.58 11.63 -8.06
C LEU A 148 39.99 11.93 -8.60
N ARG A 149 40.17 13.01 -9.36
CA ARG A 149 41.48 13.45 -9.82
C ARG A 149 42.42 13.82 -8.67
N GLY A 150 41.90 14.38 -7.58
CA GLY A 150 42.66 14.76 -6.38
C GLY A 150 43.29 13.57 -5.66
N VAL A 151 42.63 12.40 -5.69
CA VAL A 151 43.12 11.16 -5.07
C VAL A 151 43.79 10.19 -6.06
N ALA A 152 43.59 10.39 -7.37
CA ALA A 152 44.11 9.51 -8.40
C ALA A 152 45.65 9.65 -8.58
N PRO A 153 46.38 8.53 -8.72
CA PRO A 153 47.82 8.55 -8.98
C PRO A 153 48.12 9.22 -10.33
N LYS A 154 49.32 9.81 -10.45
CA LYS A 154 49.77 10.54 -11.65
C LYS A 154 49.76 9.70 -12.95
N SER A 155 49.72 8.37 -12.82
CA SER A 155 49.59 7.44 -13.95
C SER A 155 48.23 7.51 -14.65
N VAL A 156 47.17 7.95 -13.97
CA VAL A 156 45.82 8.11 -14.53
C VAL A 156 45.67 9.51 -15.09
N ARG A 157 45.52 9.61 -16.42
CA ARG A 157 45.29 10.88 -17.11
C ARG A 157 43.84 11.32 -16.91
N THR A 158 43.60 12.63 -16.82
CA THR A 158 42.25 13.22 -16.71
C THR A 158 41.31 12.74 -17.83
N ILE A 159 41.82 12.54 -19.04
CA ILE A 159 41.05 12.02 -20.18
C ILE A 159 40.54 10.59 -19.91
N GLN A 160 41.29 9.77 -19.17
CA GLN A 160 40.85 8.42 -18.80
C GLN A 160 39.70 8.46 -17.79
N ILE A 161 39.74 9.41 -16.85
CA ILE A 161 38.65 9.68 -15.90
C ILE A 161 37.39 10.13 -16.67
N TYR A 162 37.54 11.06 -17.62
CA TYR A 162 36.42 11.56 -18.42
C TYR A 162 35.82 10.47 -19.31
N LYS A 163 36.66 9.62 -19.92
CA LYS A 163 36.18 8.49 -20.71
C LYS A 163 35.43 7.46 -19.84
N GLY A 164 35.88 7.26 -18.60
CA GLY A 164 35.23 6.35 -17.65
C GLY A 164 33.84 6.83 -17.22
N VAL A 165 33.65 8.13 -16.98
CA VAL A 165 32.35 8.65 -16.50
C VAL A 165 31.25 8.61 -17.56
N VAL A 166 31.59 8.63 -18.86
CA VAL A 166 30.60 8.61 -19.96
C VAL A 166 29.63 7.43 -19.82
N ALA A 167 30.11 6.25 -19.40
CA ALA A 167 29.24 5.09 -19.16
C ALA A 167 28.22 5.35 -18.05
N PHE A 168 28.63 6.02 -16.97
CA PHE A 168 27.75 6.37 -15.86
C PHE A 168 26.76 7.46 -16.24
N ILE A 169 27.18 8.47 -17.02
CA ILE A 169 26.27 9.49 -17.58
C ILE A 169 25.22 8.81 -18.47
N GLY A 170 25.62 7.87 -19.31
CA GLY A 170 24.69 7.09 -20.14
C GLY A 170 23.65 6.35 -19.31
N LEU A 171 24.06 5.66 -18.24
CA LEU A 171 23.14 4.99 -17.32
C LEU A 171 22.20 5.98 -16.62
N GLN A 172 22.68 7.17 -16.24
CA GLN A 172 21.86 8.19 -15.62
C GLN A 172 20.82 8.79 -16.58
N LEU A 173 21.20 9.04 -17.84
CA LEU A 173 20.27 9.49 -18.88
C LEU A 173 19.20 8.43 -19.16
N VAL A 174 19.56 7.14 -19.16
CA VAL A 174 18.59 6.04 -19.25
C VAL A 174 17.65 6.05 -18.05
N GLY A 175 18.17 6.22 -16.83
CA GLY A 175 17.36 6.36 -15.62
C GLY A 175 16.38 7.53 -15.70
N LEU A 176 16.87 8.70 -16.13
CA LEU A 176 16.06 9.90 -16.34
C LEU A 176 14.96 9.67 -17.38
N ALA A 177 15.25 8.98 -18.48
CA ALA A 177 14.26 8.64 -19.51
C ALA A 177 13.19 7.66 -18.99
N ILE A 178 13.58 6.64 -18.22
CA ILE A 178 12.65 5.67 -17.61
C ILE A 178 11.71 6.38 -16.62
N VAL A 179 12.28 7.18 -15.71
CA VAL A 179 11.49 7.92 -14.72
C VAL A 179 10.59 8.97 -15.40
N GLY A 180 11.10 9.60 -16.46
CA GLY A 180 10.35 10.54 -17.29
C GLY A 180 9.13 9.91 -17.97
N ALA A 181 9.30 8.72 -18.54
CA ALA A 181 8.25 7.99 -19.25
C ALA A 181 7.25 7.27 -18.32
N LEU A 182 7.65 6.93 -17.09
CA LEU A 182 6.86 6.14 -16.14
C LEU A 182 6.62 6.87 -14.79
N PRO A 183 5.83 7.96 -14.74
CA PRO A 183 5.60 8.70 -13.50
C PRO A 183 4.95 7.88 -12.37
N TRP A 184 4.14 6.88 -12.74
CA TRP A 184 3.48 6.00 -11.78
C TRP A 184 4.46 5.18 -10.95
N MET A 185 5.69 4.93 -11.44
CA MET A 185 6.72 4.19 -10.72
C MET A 185 7.23 4.99 -9.51
N VAL A 186 7.42 6.30 -9.67
CA VAL A 186 7.85 7.20 -8.58
C VAL A 186 6.75 7.35 -7.53
N ASN A 187 5.50 7.45 -8.00
CA ASN A 187 4.34 7.67 -7.13
C ASN A 187 3.81 6.39 -6.46
N TYR A 188 4.28 5.21 -6.90
CA TYR A 188 3.79 3.92 -6.40
C TYR A 188 3.91 3.81 -4.88
N LEU A 189 5.11 4.04 -4.34
CA LEU A 189 5.36 3.84 -2.91
C LEU A 189 4.65 4.89 -2.03
N PRO A 190 4.75 6.21 -2.32
CA PRO A 190 3.99 7.23 -1.58
C PRO A 190 2.48 6.96 -1.56
N ASN A 191 1.91 6.57 -2.71
CA ASN A 191 0.49 6.29 -2.81
C ASN A 191 0.08 5.00 -2.07
N ARG A 192 1.00 4.08 -1.76
CA ARG A 192 0.66 2.84 -1.03
C ARG A 192 0.89 2.93 0.47
N ILE A 193 1.75 3.86 0.92
CA ILE A 193 2.04 4.09 2.33
C ILE A 193 1.05 5.08 2.95
N SER A 194 0.63 6.10 2.19
CA SER A 194 -0.34 7.05 2.70
C SER A 194 -1.74 6.44 2.72
N LEU A 195 -2.39 6.43 3.88
CA LEU A 195 -3.78 6.00 4.04
C LEU A 195 -4.79 7.03 3.51
N THR A 196 -4.35 8.24 3.15
CA THR A 196 -5.19 9.29 2.54
C THR A 196 -5.11 9.33 1.02
N SER A 197 -4.27 8.50 0.40
CA SER A 197 -4.10 8.51 -1.05
C SER A 197 -5.28 7.84 -1.77
N ASP A 198 -5.43 8.12 -3.06
CA ASP A 198 -6.43 7.45 -3.90
C ASP A 198 -6.13 5.95 -4.13
N THR A 199 -4.92 5.48 -3.81
CA THR A 199 -4.56 4.05 -3.88
C THR A 199 -4.36 3.42 -2.50
N ALA A 200 -4.89 4.06 -1.46
CA ALA A 200 -4.80 3.59 -0.09
C ALA A 200 -5.31 2.13 0.01
N PRO A 201 -4.70 1.30 0.87
CA PRO A 201 -5.20 -0.04 1.10
C PRO A 201 -6.64 0.02 1.63
N PRO A 202 -7.54 -0.87 1.18
CA PRO A 202 -8.90 -0.88 1.67
C PRO A 202 -8.93 -1.20 3.18
N PRO A 203 -9.96 -0.75 3.91
CA PRO A 203 -10.13 -1.01 5.34
C PRO A 203 -10.13 -2.50 5.70
N GLN A 204 -10.37 -3.42 4.76
CA GLN A 204 -10.28 -4.87 4.95
C GLN A 204 -8.84 -5.40 5.13
N ASN A 205 -7.82 -4.59 4.90
CA ASN A 205 -6.42 -5.04 5.00
C ASN A 205 -6.13 -5.63 6.40
N PRO A 206 -5.60 -6.87 6.50
CA PRO A 206 -5.29 -7.52 7.78
C PRO A 206 -4.41 -6.70 8.72
N LYS A 207 -3.49 -5.88 8.17
CA LYS A 207 -2.59 -5.02 8.96
C LYS A 207 -3.32 -3.89 9.67
N LEU A 208 -4.43 -3.42 9.12
CA LEU A 208 -5.20 -2.30 9.68
C LEU A 208 -6.18 -2.77 10.76
N GLN A 209 -6.58 -4.05 10.74
CA GLN A 209 -7.72 -4.53 11.51
C GLN A 209 -7.63 -4.29 13.01
N TYR A 210 -6.46 -4.48 13.61
CA TYR A 210 -6.31 -4.30 15.05
C TYR A 210 -6.59 -2.84 15.47
N CYS A 211 -5.98 -1.88 14.78
CA CYS A 211 -6.19 -0.46 15.05
C CYS A 211 -7.59 0.01 14.64
N LEU A 212 -8.11 -0.51 13.52
CA LEU A 212 -9.46 -0.24 13.06
C LEU A 212 -10.50 -0.71 14.09
N GLU A 213 -10.37 -1.93 14.60
CA GLU A 213 -11.22 -2.49 15.66
C GLU A 213 -11.12 -1.67 16.94
N GLY A 214 -9.91 -1.27 17.35
CA GLY A 214 -9.73 -0.40 18.53
C GLY A 214 -10.51 0.91 18.42
N TYR A 215 -10.40 1.60 17.27
CA TYR A 215 -11.17 2.81 16.98
C TYR A 215 -12.70 2.53 16.95
N LEU A 216 -13.12 1.49 16.23
CA LEU A 216 -14.55 1.15 16.10
C LEU A 216 -15.17 0.79 17.45
N PHE A 217 -14.46 0.08 18.32
CA PHE A 217 -14.97 -0.29 19.63
C PHE A 217 -15.21 0.93 20.52
N GLN A 218 -14.35 1.95 20.42
CA GLN A 218 -14.58 3.23 21.10
C GLN A 218 -15.81 3.96 20.51
N GLN A 219 -16.00 3.91 19.19
CA GLN A 219 -17.19 4.47 18.55
C GLN A 219 -18.46 3.74 18.98
N TYR A 220 -18.43 2.41 19.14
CA TYR A 220 -19.56 1.65 19.66
C TYR A 220 -19.89 2.00 21.11
N ASP A 221 -18.87 2.26 21.95
CA ASP A 221 -19.10 2.72 23.32
C ASP A 221 -19.73 4.12 23.35
N ALA A 222 -19.29 5.03 22.46
CA ALA A 222 -19.75 6.41 22.43
C ALA A 222 -21.12 6.60 21.76
N ARG A 223 -21.40 5.85 20.69
CA ARG A 223 -22.59 6.00 19.84
C ARG A 223 -23.50 4.77 19.81
N GLY A 224 -23.29 3.80 20.71
CA GLY A 224 -24.01 2.52 20.70
C GLY A 224 -25.54 2.66 20.75
N SER A 225 -26.06 3.57 21.57
CA SER A 225 -27.51 3.82 21.67
C SER A 225 -28.11 4.39 20.38
N GLU A 226 -27.38 5.28 19.70
CA GLU A 226 -27.78 5.85 18.40
C GLU A 226 -27.82 4.77 17.32
N LEU A 227 -26.78 3.92 17.27
CA LEU A 227 -26.66 2.83 16.31
C LEU A 227 -27.75 1.76 16.54
N MET A 228 -28.03 1.39 17.79
CA MET A 228 -29.11 0.46 18.12
C MET A 228 -30.47 1.02 17.73
N ALA A 229 -30.75 2.30 18.00
CA ALA A 229 -31.99 2.94 17.58
C ALA A 229 -32.15 2.96 16.05
N ALA A 230 -31.05 3.15 15.30
CA ALA A 230 -31.06 3.07 13.84
C ALA A 230 -31.34 1.64 13.35
N ILE A 231 -30.75 0.62 13.99
CA ILE A 231 -31.01 -0.80 13.69
C ILE A 231 -32.47 -1.16 13.96
N ASP A 232 -33.01 -0.77 15.12
CA ASP A 232 -34.40 -1.03 15.49
C ASP A 232 -35.38 -0.38 14.52
N LYS A 233 -35.11 0.87 14.13
CA LYS A 233 -35.91 1.58 13.13
C LYS A 233 -35.84 0.91 11.76
N ALA A 234 -34.67 0.42 11.36
CA ALA A 234 -34.51 -0.32 10.10
C ALA A 234 -35.24 -1.68 10.12
N GLY A 235 -35.28 -2.36 11.27
CA GLY A 235 -36.02 -3.60 11.46
C GLY A 235 -37.55 -3.45 11.33
N GLN A 236 -38.07 -2.22 11.40
CA GLN A 236 -39.50 -1.92 11.23
C GLN A 236 -39.89 -1.56 9.79
N LEU A 237 -38.93 -1.49 8.86
CA LEU A 237 -39.20 -1.20 7.45
C LEU A 237 -40.00 -2.34 6.81
N ASP A 238 -40.97 -1.99 5.96
CA ASP A 238 -41.68 -2.98 5.17
C ASP A 238 -40.79 -3.51 4.04
N LEU A 239 -40.53 -4.82 4.06
CA LEU A 239 -39.71 -5.51 3.06
C LEU A 239 -40.54 -6.46 2.18
N SER A 240 -41.88 -6.44 2.31
CA SER A 240 -42.77 -7.42 1.70
C SER A 240 -42.76 -7.42 0.17
N TYR A 241 -42.48 -6.27 -0.44
CA TYR A 241 -42.41 -6.08 -1.89
C TYR A 241 -41.04 -6.41 -2.49
N LEU A 242 -40.01 -6.67 -1.69
CA LEU A 242 -38.71 -7.11 -2.20
C LEU A 242 -38.77 -8.58 -2.65
N PRO A 243 -37.89 -9.00 -3.58
CA PRO A 243 -37.66 -10.42 -3.85
C PRO A 243 -37.33 -11.18 -2.57
N LYS A 244 -37.85 -12.42 -2.43
CA LYS A 244 -37.69 -13.25 -1.22
C LYS A 244 -36.25 -13.40 -0.73
N ASP A 245 -35.30 -13.49 -1.67
CA ASP A 245 -33.87 -13.58 -1.34
C ASP A 245 -33.34 -12.29 -0.72
N GLN A 246 -33.74 -11.12 -1.25
CA GLN A 246 -33.35 -9.82 -0.71
C GLN A 246 -34.00 -9.57 0.65
N GLN A 247 -35.27 -9.94 0.83
CA GLN A 247 -35.96 -9.85 2.12
C GLN A 247 -35.23 -10.65 3.21
N LYS A 248 -34.89 -11.92 2.92
CA LYS A 248 -34.16 -12.77 3.86
C LYS A 248 -32.77 -12.23 4.18
N ASN A 249 -32.06 -11.74 3.17
CA ASN A 249 -30.72 -11.19 3.34
C ASN A 249 -30.73 -9.89 4.15
N ALA A 250 -31.70 -8.99 3.91
CA ALA A 250 -31.87 -7.76 4.67
C ALA A 250 -32.23 -8.01 6.14
N ALA A 251 -33.21 -8.89 6.40
CA ALA A 251 -33.58 -9.27 7.76
C ALA A 251 -32.39 -9.83 8.54
N LYS A 252 -31.65 -10.77 7.93
CA LYS A 252 -30.43 -11.31 8.52
C LYS A 252 -29.35 -10.26 8.73
N ALA A 253 -29.22 -9.28 7.82
CA ALA A 253 -28.25 -8.20 7.94
C ALA A 253 -28.55 -7.30 9.16
N PHE A 254 -29.84 -7.01 9.43
CA PHE A 254 -30.25 -6.27 10.63
C PHE A 254 -29.98 -7.04 11.92
N ASP A 255 -30.29 -8.34 11.95
CA ASP A 255 -29.96 -9.20 13.10
C ASP A 255 -28.45 -9.22 13.37
N GLN A 256 -27.64 -9.34 12.30
CA GLN A 256 -26.19 -9.31 12.40
C GLN A 256 -25.67 -7.94 12.87
N ALA A 257 -26.28 -6.84 12.43
CA ALA A 257 -25.92 -5.51 12.91
C ALA A 257 -26.12 -5.42 14.44
N ALA A 258 -27.24 -5.91 14.96
CA ALA A 258 -27.50 -5.97 16.41
C ALA A 258 -26.51 -6.88 17.15
N MET A 259 -26.20 -8.06 16.61
CA MET A 259 -25.22 -9.00 17.19
C MET A 259 -23.79 -8.44 17.29
N THR A 260 -23.48 -7.34 16.60
CA THR A 260 -22.16 -6.72 16.62
C THR A 260 -21.71 -6.39 18.03
N PHE A 261 -22.59 -5.83 18.87
CA PHE A 261 -22.26 -5.39 20.22
C PHE A 261 -21.89 -6.57 21.14
N ASP A 262 -22.63 -7.68 21.06
CA ASP A 262 -22.33 -8.90 21.81
C ASP A 262 -20.99 -9.53 21.38
N LEU A 263 -20.70 -9.50 20.07
CA LEU A 263 -19.43 -10.00 19.54
C LEU A 263 -18.24 -9.14 20.01
N VAL A 264 -18.41 -7.82 20.11
CA VAL A 264 -17.39 -6.92 20.68
C VAL A 264 -17.13 -7.25 22.15
N ALA A 265 -18.19 -7.48 22.94
CA ALA A 265 -18.05 -7.92 24.33
C ALA A 265 -17.30 -9.26 24.43
N GLY A 266 -17.61 -10.22 23.55
CA GLY A 266 -16.91 -11.49 23.46
C GLY A 266 -15.41 -11.36 23.11
N ILE A 267 -15.06 -10.42 22.22
CA ILE A 267 -13.65 -10.12 21.89
C ILE A 267 -12.94 -9.53 23.10
N ARG A 268 -13.54 -8.55 23.78
CA ARG A 268 -12.95 -7.93 24.99
C ARG A 268 -12.70 -8.96 26.07
N ALA A 269 -13.65 -9.88 26.29
CA ALA A 269 -13.49 -10.98 27.24
C ALA A 269 -12.36 -11.95 26.85
N ALA A 270 -12.26 -12.30 25.56
CA ALA A 270 -11.19 -13.17 25.07
C ALA A 270 -9.81 -12.50 25.16
N GLU A 271 -9.70 -11.22 24.79
CA GLU A 271 -8.47 -10.42 24.90
C GLU A 271 -8.04 -10.27 26.37
N ALA A 272 -8.98 -10.00 27.28
CA ALA A 272 -8.70 -9.96 28.71
C ALA A 272 -8.18 -11.30 29.25
N ALA A 273 -8.74 -12.42 28.78
CA ALA A 273 -8.29 -13.76 29.18
C ALA A 273 -6.86 -14.07 28.69
N VAL A 274 -6.49 -13.60 27.49
CA VAL A 274 -5.13 -13.69 26.95
C VAL A 274 -4.18 -12.83 27.78
N LEU A 275 -4.52 -11.56 28.05
CA LEU A 275 -3.69 -10.63 28.80
C LEU A 275 -3.47 -11.07 30.26
N ALA A 276 -4.49 -11.64 30.90
CA ALA A 276 -4.38 -12.16 32.27
C ALA A 276 -3.31 -13.24 32.43
N LYS A 277 -3.04 -14.04 31.38
CA LYS A 277 -2.00 -15.08 31.39
C LYS A 277 -0.69 -14.65 30.72
N ALA A 278 -0.72 -13.58 29.91
CA ALA A 278 0.42 -13.11 29.14
C ALA A 278 1.66 -12.82 30.00
N ASN A 279 1.48 -12.12 31.13
CA ASN A 279 2.61 -11.69 31.97
C ASN A 279 3.41 -12.88 32.54
N ALA A 280 2.72 -13.95 32.95
CA ALA A 280 3.36 -15.16 33.45
C ALA A 280 3.94 -16.04 32.32
N TYR A 281 3.31 -16.04 31.14
CA TYR A 281 3.73 -16.87 30.00
C TYR A 281 4.93 -16.30 29.24
N ARG A 282 5.08 -14.97 29.15
CA ARG A 282 6.15 -14.32 28.35
C ARG A 282 7.58 -14.75 28.71
N PRO A 283 7.99 -14.78 30.00
CA PRO A 283 9.33 -15.22 30.37
C PRO A 283 9.57 -16.69 29.99
N LEU A 284 8.58 -17.55 30.24
CA LEU A 284 8.62 -18.97 29.90
C LEU A 284 8.72 -19.19 28.39
N LEU A 285 7.91 -18.47 27.61
CA LEU A 285 7.96 -18.47 26.14
C LEU A 285 9.34 -18.05 25.64
N SER A 286 9.88 -16.95 26.15
CA SER A 286 11.19 -16.44 25.72
C SER A 286 12.30 -17.45 26.01
N GLN A 287 12.29 -18.05 27.20
CA GLN A 287 13.24 -19.09 27.60
C GLN A 287 13.17 -20.31 26.65
N VAL A 288 11.96 -20.87 26.47
CA VAL A 288 11.80 -22.07 25.64
C VAL A 288 12.07 -21.79 24.16
N ARG A 289 11.73 -20.60 23.66
CA ARG A 289 12.04 -20.21 22.27
C ARG A 289 13.54 -20.06 22.04
N MET A 290 14.29 -19.53 23.01
CA MET A 290 15.77 -19.50 22.93
C MET A 290 16.35 -20.92 22.90
N ILE A 291 15.90 -21.81 23.78
CA ILE A 291 16.31 -23.23 23.80
C ILE A 291 16.00 -23.90 22.45
N GLN A 292 14.76 -23.75 21.95
CA GLN A 292 14.35 -24.32 20.67
C GLN A 292 15.14 -23.78 19.49
N ARG A 293 15.49 -22.47 19.48
CA ARG A 293 16.36 -21.88 18.45
C ARG A 293 17.73 -22.55 18.46
N ASP A 294 18.32 -22.72 19.64
CA ASP A 294 19.65 -23.29 19.78
C ASP A 294 19.64 -24.79 19.43
N MET A 295 18.58 -25.52 19.82
CA MET A 295 18.35 -26.91 19.38
C MET A 295 18.21 -27.02 17.85
N ARG A 296 17.48 -26.10 17.19
CA ARG A 296 17.36 -26.09 15.72
C ARG A 296 18.70 -25.82 15.05
N ARG A 297 19.53 -24.95 15.62
CA ARG A 297 20.89 -24.68 15.11
C ARG A 297 21.77 -25.93 15.19
N LEU A 298 21.76 -26.63 16.33
CA LEU A 298 22.52 -27.88 16.50
C LEU A 298 21.99 -28.98 15.57
N ALA A 299 20.66 -29.09 15.42
CA ALA A 299 20.04 -30.04 14.50
C ALA A 299 20.44 -29.76 13.04
N PHE A 300 20.46 -28.50 12.63
CA PHE A 300 20.91 -28.10 11.31
C PHE A 300 22.39 -28.44 11.06
N GLU A 301 23.28 -28.16 12.02
CA GLU A 301 24.70 -28.54 11.92
C GLU A 301 24.87 -30.06 11.83
N SER A 302 24.12 -30.82 12.62
CA SER A 302 24.13 -32.28 12.58
C SER A 302 23.61 -32.82 11.23
N GLU A 303 22.58 -32.20 10.66
CA GLU A 303 22.01 -32.56 9.36
C GLU A 303 22.98 -32.23 8.22
N GLU A 304 23.67 -31.09 8.25
CA GLU A 304 24.70 -30.75 7.26
C GLU A 304 25.85 -31.76 7.27
N ILE A 305 26.33 -32.15 8.46
CA ILE A 305 27.39 -33.16 8.59
C ILE A 305 26.89 -34.52 8.09
N SER A 306 25.66 -34.92 8.45
CA SER A 306 25.05 -36.17 7.96
C SER A 306 24.92 -36.18 6.43
N ASN A 307 24.50 -35.07 5.84
CA ASN A 307 24.42 -34.91 4.40
C ASN A 307 25.81 -34.97 3.75
N TRP A 308 26.84 -34.41 4.38
CA TRP A 308 28.21 -34.53 3.91
C TRP A 308 28.73 -35.97 3.96
N ILE A 309 28.48 -36.69 5.07
CA ILE A 309 28.77 -38.12 5.21
C ILE A 309 28.09 -38.94 4.10
N SER A 310 26.83 -38.65 3.78
CA SER A 310 26.12 -39.36 2.70
C SER A 310 26.76 -39.17 1.31
N ARG A 311 27.45 -38.04 1.09
CA ARG A 311 28.15 -37.72 -0.16
C ARG A 311 29.56 -38.30 -0.23
N LEU A 312 30.12 -38.73 0.90
CA LEU A 312 31.43 -39.38 0.98
C LEU A 312 31.43 -40.84 0.51
N SER A 313 30.27 -41.45 0.23
CA SER A 313 30.19 -42.85 -0.22
C SER A 313 30.97 -43.12 -1.51
N SER A 314 31.21 -42.09 -2.32
CA SER A 314 32.00 -42.13 -3.56
C SER A 314 33.37 -41.45 -3.47
N ALA A 315 33.82 -41.08 -2.26
CA ALA A 315 35.07 -40.36 -2.02
C ALA A 315 36.29 -41.30 -1.89
N SER A 316 37.50 -40.73 -1.94
CA SER A 316 38.77 -41.45 -1.83
C SER A 316 38.98 -42.04 -0.42
N ASP A 317 39.86 -43.04 -0.28
CA ASP A 317 40.06 -43.72 1.01
C ASP A 317 40.72 -42.82 2.08
N GLU A 318 41.43 -41.75 1.67
CA GLU A 318 41.93 -40.71 2.58
C GLU A 318 40.79 -39.85 3.14
N GLU A 319 39.78 -39.52 2.33
CA GLU A 319 38.62 -38.74 2.76
C GLU A 319 37.69 -39.55 3.68
N LYS A 320 37.63 -40.88 3.49
CA LYS A 320 36.91 -41.79 4.39
C LYS A 320 37.56 -41.94 5.77
N ALA A 321 38.83 -41.54 5.94
CA ALA A 321 39.49 -41.57 7.25
C ALA A 321 38.89 -40.54 8.25
N GLU A 322 38.20 -39.49 7.77
CA GLU A 322 37.53 -38.49 8.61
C GLU A 322 36.12 -38.94 9.09
N LEU A 323 35.58 -40.05 8.57
CA LEU A 323 34.22 -40.54 8.89
C LEU A 323 33.98 -40.71 10.40
N PRO A 324 34.88 -41.37 11.18
CA PRO A 324 34.68 -41.57 12.61
C PRO A 324 34.63 -40.25 13.39
N ARG A 325 35.39 -39.24 12.94
CA ARG A 325 35.42 -37.91 13.57
C ARG A 325 34.10 -37.18 13.38
N LEU A 326 33.52 -37.27 12.20
CA LEU A 326 32.23 -36.64 11.91
C LEU A 326 31.06 -37.32 12.58
N GLU A 327 31.06 -38.65 12.64
CA GLU A 327 30.07 -39.40 13.43
C GLU A 327 30.17 -39.05 14.92
N ALA A 328 31.39 -38.90 15.46
CA ALA A 328 31.59 -38.43 16.83
C ALA A 328 31.06 -37.00 17.03
N ARG A 329 31.23 -36.11 16.05
CA ARG A 329 30.70 -34.74 16.10
C ARG A 329 29.18 -34.73 16.07
N ILE A 330 28.53 -35.56 15.25
CA ILE A 330 27.06 -35.72 15.25
C ILE A 330 26.59 -36.14 16.65
N LYS A 331 27.20 -37.17 17.25
CA LYS A 331 26.84 -37.62 18.61
C LYS A 331 27.03 -36.52 19.67
N GLU A 332 28.08 -35.72 19.56
CA GLU A 332 28.31 -34.56 20.44
C GLU A 332 27.20 -33.50 20.29
N LEU A 333 26.80 -33.19 19.05
CA LEU A 333 25.72 -32.24 18.76
C LEU A 333 24.36 -32.76 19.26
N GLU A 334 24.09 -34.06 19.08
CA GLU A 334 22.88 -34.72 19.60
C GLU A 334 22.82 -34.72 21.13
N ALA A 335 23.95 -34.98 21.81
CA ALA A 335 24.04 -34.91 23.27
C ALA A 335 23.75 -33.48 23.78
N LYS A 336 24.37 -32.46 23.17
CA LYS A 336 24.10 -31.05 23.52
C LYS A 336 22.64 -30.66 23.28
N LYS A 337 22.02 -31.19 22.23
CA LYS A 337 20.59 -30.99 21.95
C LYS A 337 19.73 -31.62 23.04
N ALA A 338 20.06 -32.84 23.49
CA ALA A 338 19.35 -33.51 24.59
C ALA A 338 19.50 -32.74 25.92
N ASP A 339 20.69 -32.20 26.22
CA ASP A 339 20.92 -31.36 27.40
C ASP A 339 20.09 -30.06 27.37
N LEU A 340 19.91 -29.47 26.19
CA LEU A 340 19.04 -28.31 26.00
C LEU A 340 17.55 -28.67 26.15
N GLU A 341 17.15 -29.84 25.65
CA GLU A 341 15.77 -30.33 25.77
C GLU A 341 15.39 -30.57 27.24
N ALA A 342 16.31 -31.10 28.05
CA ALA A 342 16.12 -31.29 29.47
C ALA A 342 15.96 -29.98 30.27
N GLN A 343 16.38 -28.83 29.72
CA GLN A 343 16.20 -27.52 30.35
C GLN A 343 14.81 -26.92 30.11
N ILE A 344 13.96 -27.55 29.29
CA ILE A 344 12.59 -27.10 29.05
C ILE A 344 11.76 -27.40 30.32
N PRO A 345 11.11 -26.41 30.94
CA PRO A 345 10.30 -26.63 32.13
C PRO A 345 9.13 -27.58 31.86
N GLU A 346 8.84 -28.51 32.77
CA GLU A 346 7.73 -29.48 32.64
C GLU A 346 6.36 -28.80 32.46
N SER A 347 6.19 -27.61 33.06
CA SER A 347 4.97 -26.81 32.93
C SER A 347 4.75 -26.23 31.53
N TRP A 348 5.75 -26.25 30.64
CA TRP A 348 5.70 -25.65 29.30
C TRP A 348 4.56 -26.22 28.47
N ALA A 349 4.44 -27.55 28.37
CA ALA A 349 3.48 -28.18 27.47
C ALA A 349 2.03 -27.77 27.81
N GLN A 350 1.69 -27.79 29.11
CA GLN A 350 0.36 -27.44 29.59
C GLN A 350 0.08 -25.93 29.46
N GLN A 351 1.05 -25.08 29.83
CA GLN A 351 0.89 -23.62 29.73
C GLN A 351 0.82 -23.15 28.28
N SER A 352 1.67 -23.69 27.40
CA SER A 352 1.65 -23.38 25.96
C SER A 352 0.34 -23.79 25.31
N LYS A 353 -0.15 -25.01 25.59
CA LYS A 353 -1.45 -25.48 25.08
C LYS A 353 -2.60 -24.59 25.56
N THR A 354 -2.58 -24.20 26.84
CA THR A 354 -3.57 -23.29 27.41
C THR A 354 -3.53 -21.92 26.73
N MET A 355 -2.34 -21.37 26.51
CA MET A 355 -2.17 -20.07 25.86
C MET A 355 -2.61 -20.10 24.39
N GLN A 356 -2.24 -21.14 23.65
CA GLN A 356 -2.66 -21.34 22.26
C GLN A 356 -4.19 -21.43 22.15
N ALA A 357 -4.85 -22.13 23.08
CA ALA A 357 -6.32 -22.21 23.09
C ALA A 357 -6.98 -20.83 23.31
N LEU A 358 -6.43 -20.00 24.20
CA LEU A 358 -6.92 -18.64 24.43
C LEU A 358 -6.72 -17.73 23.21
N GLN A 359 -5.55 -17.79 22.58
CA GLN A 359 -5.24 -17.03 21.36
C GLN A 359 -6.14 -17.45 20.20
N GLN A 360 -6.35 -18.76 20.01
CA GLN A 360 -7.27 -19.28 19.00
C GLN A 360 -8.72 -18.84 19.26
N ALA A 361 -9.13 -18.76 20.53
CA ALA A 361 -10.44 -18.26 20.90
C ALA A 361 -10.60 -16.76 20.57
N GLU A 362 -9.58 -15.95 20.90
CA GLU A 362 -9.55 -14.52 20.55
C GLU A 362 -9.58 -14.31 19.02
N ASP A 363 -8.73 -15.02 18.28
CA ASP A 363 -8.69 -14.96 16.82
C ASP A 363 -10.04 -15.35 16.19
N LYS A 364 -10.69 -16.39 16.74
CA LYS A 364 -12.01 -16.83 16.30
C LYS A 364 -13.09 -15.80 16.60
N ALA A 365 -13.02 -15.14 17.76
CA ALA A 365 -13.93 -14.06 18.13
C ALA A 365 -13.79 -12.88 17.15
N ARG A 366 -12.56 -12.41 16.90
CA ARG A 366 -12.29 -11.33 15.92
C ARG A 366 -12.73 -11.71 14.51
N LYS A 367 -12.41 -12.92 14.03
CA LYS A 367 -12.87 -13.39 12.69
C LYS A 367 -14.39 -13.49 12.59
N SER A 368 -15.07 -13.86 13.67
CA SER A 368 -16.54 -13.92 13.70
C SER A 368 -17.15 -12.52 13.66
N TYR A 369 -16.65 -11.58 14.46
CA TYR A 369 -17.02 -10.16 14.39
C TYR A 369 -16.82 -9.58 12.99
N ARG A 370 -15.65 -9.77 12.39
CA ARG A 370 -15.32 -9.28 11.05
C ARG A 370 -16.31 -9.76 10.00
N ARG A 371 -16.58 -11.07 9.97
CA ARG A 371 -17.58 -11.65 9.06
C ARG A 371 -18.99 -11.15 9.38
N ASN A 372 -19.31 -10.93 10.65
CA ASN A 372 -20.62 -10.43 11.06
C ASN A 372 -20.87 -9.02 10.53
N VAL A 373 -19.96 -8.08 10.78
CA VAL A 373 -20.11 -6.69 10.33
C VAL A 373 -20.09 -6.56 8.79
N ASP A 374 -19.30 -7.39 8.12
CA ASP A 374 -19.30 -7.46 6.65
C ASP A 374 -20.68 -7.90 6.12
N ASN A 375 -21.24 -8.97 6.68
CA ASN A 375 -22.56 -9.48 6.28
C ASN A 375 -23.73 -8.59 6.75
N ALA A 376 -23.53 -7.78 7.80
CA ALA A 376 -24.52 -6.82 8.27
C ALA A 376 -24.67 -5.60 7.32
N TYR A 377 -23.60 -5.25 6.60
CA TYR A 377 -23.58 -4.06 5.75
C TYR A 377 -23.79 -4.37 4.26
N THR A 378 -23.08 -5.38 3.71
CA THR A 378 -23.08 -5.65 2.25
C THR A 378 -24.48 -5.82 1.65
N PRO A 379 -25.38 -6.64 2.21
CA PRO A 379 -26.71 -6.83 1.61
C PRO A 379 -27.54 -5.54 1.54
N ILE A 380 -27.40 -4.67 2.54
CA ILE A 380 -28.13 -3.40 2.60
C ILE A 380 -27.55 -2.41 1.60
N ALA A 381 -26.22 -2.30 1.51
CA ALA A 381 -25.56 -1.48 0.52
C ALA A 381 -25.91 -1.91 -0.92
N GLU A 382 -26.00 -3.22 -1.17
CA GLU A 382 -26.45 -3.76 -2.46
C GLU A 382 -27.91 -3.37 -2.76
N ILE A 383 -28.84 -3.52 -1.81
CA ILE A 383 -30.24 -3.12 -2.00
C ILE A 383 -30.36 -1.62 -2.28
N VAL A 384 -29.67 -0.78 -1.50
CA VAL A 384 -29.62 0.68 -1.70
C VAL A 384 -29.10 1.01 -3.10
N ALA A 385 -28.02 0.37 -3.54
CA ALA A 385 -27.44 0.60 -4.86
C ALA A 385 -28.38 0.16 -6.01
N VAL A 386 -29.06 -0.98 -5.84
CA VAL A 386 -30.03 -1.54 -6.81
C VAL A 386 -31.26 -0.65 -6.94
N VAL A 387 -31.84 -0.21 -5.81
CA VAL A 387 -33.02 0.66 -5.78
C VAL A 387 -32.65 2.09 -6.21
N GLY A 388 -31.48 2.60 -5.84
CA GLY A 388 -30.98 3.89 -6.31
C GLY A 388 -30.68 3.93 -7.82
N ALA A 389 -30.49 2.76 -8.45
CA ALA A 389 -30.30 2.65 -9.90
C ALA A 389 -31.60 2.59 -10.71
N THR A 390 -32.77 2.72 -10.08
CA THR A 390 -34.09 2.59 -10.74
C THR A 390 -34.26 3.53 -11.93
N ASP A 391 -33.88 4.80 -11.83
CA ASP A 391 -34.04 5.77 -12.93
C ASP A 391 -33.16 5.43 -14.13
N ARG A 392 -31.97 4.89 -13.87
CA ARG A 392 -31.06 4.40 -14.92
C ARG A 392 -31.63 3.17 -15.61
N LEU A 393 -32.31 2.30 -14.85
CA LEU A 393 -32.99 1.13 -15.39
C LEU A 393 -34.23 1.54 -16.19
N GLU A 394 -34.99 2.54 -15.76
CA GLU A 394 -36.14 3.05 -16.51
C GLU A 394 -35.72 3.60 -17.88
N ALA A 395 -34.65 4.42 -17.89
CA ALA A 395 -34.15 5.07 -19.10
C ALA A 395 -33.71 4.10 -20.21
N ILE A 396 -33.24 2.88 -19.88
CA ILE A 396 -32.74 1.92 -20.87
C ILE A 396 -33.85 1.15 -21.60
N ARG A 397 -35.11 1.26 -21.16
CA ARG A 397 -36.22 0.51 -21.77
C ARG A 397 -36.36 0.78 -23.26
N GLY A 398 -36.34 2.06 -23.65
CA GLY A 398 -36.45 2.46 -25.06
C GLY A 398 -35.30 1.91 -25.92
N ASP A 399 -34.09 1.89 -25.37
CA ASP A 399 -32.92 1.34 -26.05
C ASP A 399 -33.05 -0.17 -26.28
N ILE A 400 -33.63 -0.92 -25.32
CA ILE A 400 -33.89 -2.37 -25.47
C ILE A 400 -35.00 -2.62 -26.50
N GLU A 401 -36.07 -1.82 -26.49
CA GLU A 401 -37.16 -1.93 -27.46
C GLU A 401 -36.67 -1.66 -28.90
N ALA A 402 -35.81 -0.64 -29.07
CA ALA A 402 -35.20 -0.30 -30.36
C ALA A 402 -34.33 -1.42 -30.95
N LEU A 403 -33.79 -2.33 -30.13
CA LEU A 403 -33.03 -3.48 -30.63
C LEU A 403 -33.89 -4.39 -31.52
N LYS A 404 -35.21 -4.47 -31.31
CA LYS A 404 -36.10 -5.28 -32.15
C LYS A 404 -36.08 -4.84 -33.61
N ASP A 405 -36.09 -3.53 -33.85
CA ASP A 405 -36.06 -2.96 -35.19
C ASP A 405 -34.68 -3.12 -35.83
N ILE A 406 -33.61 -3.04 -35.02
CA ILE A 406 -32.23 -3.28 -35.46
C ILE A 406 -32.06 -4.72 -35.94
N VAL A 407 -32.58 -5.71 -35.20
CA VAL A 407 -32.53 -7.13 -35.62
C VAL A 407 -33.23 -7.37 -36.95
N ARG A 408 -34.29 -6.62 -37.25
CA ARG A 408 -35.10 -6.80 -38.47
C ARG A 408 -34.52 -6.09 -39.69
N ASN A 409 -33.90 -4.93 -39.50
CA ASN A 409 -33.65 -3.99 -40.60
C ASN A 409 -32.16 -3.63 -40.81
N ALA A 410 -31.29 -3.83 -39.82
CA ALA A 410 -29.89 -3.40 -39.89
C ALA A 410 -28.94 -4.52 -40.36
N GLU A 411 -27.75 -4.13 -40.83
CA GLU A 411 -26.70 -5.11 -41.12
C GLU A 411 -26.20 -5.81 -39.86
N ILE A 412 -25.76 -7.06 -40.01
CA ILE A 412 -25.33 -7.92 -38.89
C ILE A 412 -24.16 -7.28 -38.11
N ALA A 413 -23.20 -6.68 -38.81
CA ALA A 413 -22.02 -6.06 -38.17
C ALA A 413 -22.40 -4.84 -37.33
N GLU A 414 -23.27 -3.98 -37.86
CA GLU A 414 -23.79 -2.80 -37.17
C GLU A 414 -24.65 -3.20 -35.96
N SER A 415 -25.53 -4.17 -36.15
CA SER A 415 -26.37 -4.74 -35.08
C SER A 415 -25.52 -5.22 -33.90
N VAL A 416 -24.44 -5.95 -34.18
CA VAL A 416 -23.55 -6.47 -33.12
C VAL A 416 -22.88 -5.36 -32.30
N GLU A 417 -22.49 -4.24 -32.93
CA GLU A 417 -21.91 -3.10 -32.21
C GLU A 417 -22.96 -2.35 -31.38
N ILE A 418 -24.17 -2.16 -31.88
CA ILE A 418 -25.25 -1.52 -31.11
C ILE A 418 -25.61 -2.36 -29.88
N PHE A 419 -25.73 -3.69 -30.04
CA PHE A 419 -25.95 -4.60 -28.90
C PHE A 419 -24.83 -4.50 -27.86
N LYS A 420 -23.56 -4.41 -28.27
CA LYS A 420 -22.45 -4.21 -27.33
C LYS A 420 -22.57 -2.88 -26.59
N GLY A 421 -23.03 -1.82 -27.26
CA GLY A 421 -23.30 -0.52 -26.65
C GLY A 421 -24.34 -0.63 -25.54
N VAL A 422 -25.51 -1.20 -25.85
CA VAL A 422 -26.59 -1.39 -24.88
C VAL A 422 -26.17 -2.34 -23.75
N GLU A 423 -25.49 -3.46 -24.05
CA GLU A 423 -24.93 -4.38 -23.04
C GLU A 423 -23.98 -3.66 -22.07
N LYS A 424 -23.17 -2.73 -22.57
CA LYS A 424 -22.23 -1.94 -21.76
C LYS A 424 -22.98 -0.96 -20.86
N THR A 425 -24.05 -0.34 -21.33
CA THR A 425 -24.88 0.57 -20.53
C THR A 425 -25.65 -0.20 -19.45
N VAL A 426 -26.33 -1.29 -19.83
CA VAL A 426 -27.02 -2.18 -18.88
C VAL A 426 -26.04 -2.77 -17.86
N GLY A 427 -24.83 -3.10 -18.28
CA GLY A 427 -23.78 -3.62 -17.41
C GLY A 427 -23.26 -2.65 -16.34
N LYS A 428 -23.61 -1.36 -16.42
CA LYS A 428 -23.30 -0.35 -15.39
C LYS A 428 -24.47 -0.12 -14.42
N ILE A 429 -25.61 -0.77 -14.63
CA ILE A 429 -26.81 -0.65 -13.80
C ILE A 429 -26.81 -1.75 -12.76
N GLU A 430 -26.89 -1.37 -11.49
CA GLU A 430 -26.87 -2.32 -10.38
C GLU A 430 -28.11 -3.23 -10.40
N GLY A 431 -27.87 -4.54 -10.23
CA GLY A 431 -28.90 -5.57 -10.30
C GLY A 431 -29.41 -5.92 -11.71
N ALA A 432 -28.90 -5.32 -12.79
CA ALA A 432 -29.38 -5.59 -14.16
C ALA A 432 -28.66 -6.76 -14.88
N ARG A 433 -28.05 -7.69 -14.12
CA ARG A 433 -27.20 -8.78 -14.65
C ARG A 433 -27.99 -9.75 -15.53
N GLU A 434 -29.22 -10.07 -15.16
CA GLU A 434 -30.08 -10.98 -15.91
C GLU A 434 -30.43 -10.40 -17.28
N ILE A 435 -30.87 -9.14 -17.32
CA ILE A 435 -31.16 -8.38 -18.54
C ILE A 435 -29.94 -8.38 -19.46
N ARG A 436 -28.75 -8.03 -18.93
CA ARG A 436 -27.49 -8.06 -19.71
C ARG A 436 -27.20 -9.45 -20.29
N THR A 437 -27.48 -10.50 -19.52
CA THR A 437 -27.24 -11.89 -19.93
C THR A 437 -28.19 -12.28 -21.08
N LEU A 438 -29.45 -11.87 -21.03
CA LEU A 438 -30.43 -12.09 -22.08
C LEU A 438 -30.05 -11.32 -23.37
N LEU A 439 -29.64 -10.06 -23.26
CA LEU A 439 -29.13 -9.29 -24.40
C LEU A 439 -27.87 -9.91 -25.01
N SER A 440 -26.96 -10.45 -24.19
CA SER A 440 -25.79 -11.18 -24.69
C SER A 440 -26.16 -12.45 -25.44
N LYS A 441 -27.22 -13.16 -25.02
CA LYS A 441 -27.75 -14.32 -25.76
C LYS A 441 -28.38 -13.90 -27.08
N ALA A 442 -29.14 -12.80 -27.10
CA ALA A 442 -29.70 -12.22 -28.33
C ALA A 442 -28.59 -11.86 -29.34
N ARG A 443 -27.56 -11.13 -28.91
CA ARG A 443 -26.40 -10.80 -29.76
C ARG A 443 -25.69 -12.04 -30.29
N ARG A 444 -25.54 -13.09 -29.47
CA ARG A 444 -24.90 -14.36 -29.90
C ARG A 444 -25.73 -15.08 -30.97
N ALA A 445 -27.06 -15.00 -30.92
CA ALA A 445 -27.94 -15.58 -31.94
C ALA A 445 -27.78 -14.88 -33.31
N ILE A 446 -27.54 -13.56 -33.30
CA ILE A 446 -27.31 -12.77 -34.53
C ILE A 446 -25.89 -13.01 -35.09
N LYS A 447 -24.88 -13.11 -34.22
CA LYS A 447 -23.47 -13.33 -34.61
C LYS A 447 -23.15 -14.79 -34.99
N ALA A 448 -24.11 -15.70 -34.87
CA ALA A 448 -23.86 -17.11 -35.15
C ALA A 448 -23.50 -17.34 -36.64
N LYS A 449 -22.86 -18.48 -36.93
CA LYS A 449 -22.49 -18.87 -38.31
C LYS A 449 -23.71 -18.92 -39.24
N VAL A 450 -24.88 -19.24 -38.68
CA VAL A 450 -26.20 -19.06 -39.28
C VAL A 450 -26.97 -18.13 -38.33
N PRO A 451 -27.22 -16.86 -38.70
CA PRO A 451 -27.98 -15.93 -37.88
C PRO A 451 -29.41 -16.41 -37.65
N ASP A 452 -29.91 -16.27 -36.43
CA ASP A 452 -31.27 -16.64 -36.03
C ASP A 452 -31.99 -15.43 -35.42
N PRO A 453 -32.65 -14.59 -36.26
CA PRO A 453 -33.31 -13.37 -35.83
C PRO A 453 -34.50 -13.63 -34.90
N ASP A 454 -35.26 -14.70 -35.11
CA ASP A 454 -36.43 -15.03 -34.29
C ASP A 454 -36.02 -15.37 -32.87
N LYS A 455 -34.95 -16.15 -32.71
CA LYS A 455 -34.37 -16.45 -31.40
C LYS A 455 -33.77 -15.22 -30.73
N ALA A 456 -33.22 -14.29 -31.51
CA ALA A 456 -32.74 -13.03 -30.97
C ALA A 456 -33.90 -12.17 -30.44
N LEU A 457 -35.00 -12.09 -31.17
CA LEU A 457 -36.22 -11.39 -30.74
C LEU A 457 -36.82 -12.00 -29.46
N ASP A 458 -36.90 -13.33 -29.36
CA ASP A 458 -37.36 -14.03 -28.14
C ASP A 458 -36.50 -13.67 -26.91
N PHE A 459 -35.18 -13.56 -27.06
CA PHE A 459 -34.32 -13.12 -25.96
C PHE A 459 -34.48 -11.64 -25.61
N ILE A 460 -34.82 -10.78 -26.57
CA ILE A 460 -35.13 -9.36 -26.32
C ILE A 460 -36.47 -9.24 -25.58
N ASP A 461 -37.48 -10.01 -25.97
CA ASP A 461 -38.77 -10.06 -25.29
C ASP A 461 -38.61 -10.50 -23.84
N LYS A 462 -37.85 -11.57 -23.60
CA LYS A 462 -37.50 -12.01 -22.23
C LYS A 462 -36.73 -10.94 -21.45
N ALA A 463 -35.88 -10.16 -22.11
CA ALA A 463 -35.16 -9.06 -21.45
C ALA A 463 -36.11 -7.92 -21.04
N LEU A 464 -37.12 -7.62 -21.87
CA LEU A 464 -38.18 -6.64 -21.56
C LEU A 464 -39.11 -7.13 -20.44
N GLU A 465 -39.44 -8.42 -20.42
CA GLU A 465 -40.19 -9.03 -19.31
C GLU A 465 -39.41 -8.96 -17.99
N ALA A 466 -38.12 -9.31 -18.01
CA ALA A 466 -37.24 -9.19 -16.84
C ALA A 466 -37.10 -7.72 -16.37
N HIS A 467 -37.01 -6.78 -17.31
CA HIS A 467 -37.01 -5.33 -17.01
C HIS A 467 -38.31 -4.91 -16.32
N ALA A 468 -39.47 -5.29 -16.86
CA ALA A 468 -40.76 -4.96 -16.29
C ALA A 468 -40.93 -5.57 -14.88
N GLY A 469 -40.47 -6.82 -14.68
CA GLY A 469 -40.46 -7.47 -13.38
C GLY A 469 -39.61 -6.74 -12.34
N GLU A 470 -38.43 -6.26 -12.74
CA GLU A 470 -37.56 -5.46 -11.87
C GLU A 470 -38.17 -4.08 -11.55
N MET A 471 -38.76 -3.40 -12.54
CA MET A 471 -39.37 -2.08 -12.33
C MET A 471 -40.57 -2.13 -11.38
N ALA A 472 -41.34 -3.23 -11.41
CA ALA A 472 -42.54 -3.37 -10.59
C ALA A 472 -42.28 -3.22 -9.08
N TRP A 473 -41.20 -3.81 -8.58
CA TRP A 473 -40.84 -3.71 -7.16
C TRP A 473 -39.90 -2.53 -6.88
N ARG A 474 -38.97 -2.20 -7.80
CA ARG A 474 -37.99 -1.12 -7.61
C ARG A 474 -38.65 0.27 -7.52
N ALA A 475 -39.70 0.52 -8.29
CA ALA A 475 -40.40 1.81 -8.26
C ALA A 475 -41.06 2.08 -6.90
N GLN A 476 -41.69 1.05 -6.31
CA GLN A 476 -42.26 1.14 -4.96
C GLN A 476 -41.16 1.26 -3.91
N ALA A 477 -40.12 0.41 -3.99
CA ALA A 477 -38.99 0.44 -3.05
C ALA A 477 -38.25 1.78 -3.05
N LYS A 478 -38.13 2.45 -4.20
CA LYS A 478 -37.54 3.79 -4.29
C LYS A 478 -38.29 4.83 -3.44
N THR A 479 -39.61 4.71 -3.37
CA THR A 479 -40.46 5.69 -2.70
C THR A 479 -40.64 5.37 -1.22
N GLU A 480 -40.85 4.10 -0.90
CA GLU A 480 -41.23 3.65 0.45
C GLU A 480 -40.05 3.13 1.28
N LEU A 481 -39.02 2.53 0.64
CA LEU A 481 -37.91 1.87 1.34
C LEU A 481 -36.61 2.69 1.36
N LEU A 482 -36.24 3.27 0.21
CA LEU A 482 -34.93 3.88 -0.01
C LEU A 482 -34.60 4.97 1.02
N PRO A 483 -35.51 5.90 1.38
CA PRO A 483 -35.19 6.92 2.40
C PRO A 483 -34.86 6.32 3.77
N GLY A 484 -35.52 5.23 4.14
CA GLY A 484 -35.28 4.52 5.40
C GLY A 484 -33.95 3.77 5.39
N LEU A 485 -33.65 3.07 4.28
CA LEU A 485 -32.38 2.37 4.12
C LEU A 485 -31.19 3.33 3.97
N ASP A 486 -31.33 4.46 3.29
CA ASP A 486 -30.28 5.48 3.18
C ASP A 486 -29.96 6.08 4.56
N ALA A 487 -30.99 6.35 5.38
CA ALA A 487 -30.78 6.84 6.74
C ALA A 487 -30.07 5.81 7.62
N TYR A 488 -30.44 4.53 7.50
CA TYR A 488 -29.79 3.44 8.22
C TYR A 488 -28.36 3.21 7.74
N GLU A 489 -28.14 3.14 6.43
CA GLU A 489 -26.85 2.95 5.81
C GLU A 489 -25.90 4.08 6.20
N ALA A 490 -26.34 5.35 6.14
CA ALA A 490 -25.55 6.50 6.58
C ALA A 490 -25.18 6.43 8.07
N ALA A 491 -26.06 5.91 8.93
CA ALA A 491 -25.77 5.73 10.35
C ALA A 491 -24.67 4.69 10.61
N ILE A 492 -24.69 3.58 9.86
CA ILE A 492 -23.76 2.45 10.10
C ILE A 492 -22.51 2.47 9.20
N ARG A 493 -22.51 3.24 8.11
CA ARG A 493 -21.47 3.29 7.06
C ARG A 493 -20.07 3.48 7.63
N ASP A 494 -19.92 4.43 8.54
CA ASP A 494 -18.64 4.81 9.12
C ASP A 494 -18.26 4.01 10.37
N THR A 495 -19.09 3.03 10.76
CA THR A 495 -18.87 2.16 11.90
C THR A 495 -18.91 0.67 11.49
N ILE A 496 -20.06 0.01 11.56
CA ILE A 496 -20.26 -1.40 11.16
C ILE A 496 -19.86 -1.61 9.69
N GLY A 497 -20.21 -0.67 8.81
CA GLY A 497 -19.91 -0.72 7.38
C GLY A 497 -18.49 -0.34 6.98
N LEU A 498 -17.67 0.16 7.91
CA LEU A 498 -16.39 0.79 7.58
C LEU A 498 -15.45 -0.14 6.81
N ARG A 499 -15.47 -1.44 7.16
CA ARG A 499 -14.67 -2.47 6.50
C ARG A 499 -15.00 -2.64 5.02
N GLN A 500 -16.24 -2.37 4.61
CA GLN A 500 -16.71 -2.56 3.23
C GLN A 500 -16.52 -1.31 2.36
N GLN A 501 -16.05 -0.20 2.94
CA GLN A 501 -15.73 0.99 2.14
C GLN A 501 -14.51 0.77 1.25
N SER A 502 -14.44 1.50 0.15
CA SER A 502 -13.30 1.45 -0.78
C SER A 502 -12.03 2.03 -0.17
N ARG A 503 -12.17 3.02 0.72
CA ARG A 503 -11.09 3.71 1.42
C ARG A 503 -11.55 4.17 2.81
N LEU A 504 -10.58 4.44 3.69
CA LEU A 504 -10.86 5.05 4.98
C LEU A 504 -11.26 6.53 4.81
N PRO A 505 -12.29 7.02 5.51
CA PRO A 505 -12.58 8.46 5.57
C PRO A 505 -11.40 9.22 6.18
N VAL A 506 -11.08 10.40 5.63
CA VAL A 506 -9.90 11.20 6.01
C VAL A 506 -9.86 11.50 7.52
N GLU A 507 -11.02 11.73 8.14
CA GLU A 507 -11.10 12.00 9.58
C GLU A 507 -10.68 10.79 10.43
N GLN A 508 -11.00 9.58 9.98
CA GLN A 508 -10.67 8.35 10.71
C GLN A 508 -9.21 7.92 10.51
N VAL A 509 -8.58 8.35 9.40
CA VAL A 509 -7.19 8.03 9.10
C VAL A 509 -6.26 8.53 10.21
N LYS A 510 -6.50 9.73 10.77
CA LYS A 510 -5.63 10.32 11.80
C LYS A 510 -5.50 9.42 13.03
N GLU A 511 -6.63 8.92 13.53
CA GLU A 511 -6.69 8.04 14.70
C GLU A 511 -6.02 6.67 14.43
N ILE A 512 -6.29 6.09 13.26
CA ILE A 512 -5.75 4.79 12.86
C ILE A 512 -4.22 4.87 12.67
N VAL A 513 -3.71 5.95 12.07
CA VAL A 513 -2.26 6.17 11.92
C VAL A 513 -1.57 6.29 13.28
N GLY A 514 -2.20 6.96 14.23
CA GLY A 514 -1.71 7.04 15.62
C GLY A 514 -1.47 5.67 16.22
N CYS A 515 -2.44 4.77 16.12
CA CYS A 515 -2.29 3.38 16.59
C CYS A 515 -1.21 2.59 15.81
N LEU A 516 -1.15 2.73 14.48
CA LEU A 516 -0.15 2.04 13.65
C LEU A 516 1.29 2.48 13.93
N SER A 517 1.48 3.70 14.44
CA SER A 517 2.80 4.21 14.83
C SER A 517 3.35 3.55 16.10
N GLN A 518 2.49 2.92 16.91
CA GLN A 518 2.89 2.26 18.13
C GLN A 518 3.34 0.81 17.85
N HIS A 519 4.41 0.38 18.52
CA HIS A 519 4.88 -0.98 18.39
C HIS A 519 3.92 -1.96 19.09
N ARG A 520 3.25 -2.80 18.29
CA ARG A 520 2.44 -3.90 18.82
C ARG A 520 3.32 -5.11 19.12
N ASP A 521 3.36 -5.49 20.38
CA ASP A 521 4.01 -6.73 20.79
C ASP A 521 3.16 -7.95 20.38
N ILE A 522 3.66 -8.70 19.40
CA ILE A 522 3.05 -9.93 18.89
C ILE A 522 3.81 -11.19 19.34
N SER A 523 4.78 -11.07 20.26
CA SER A 523 5.64 -12.16 20.72
C SER A 523 4.84 -13.37 21.23
N LEU A 524 3.70 -13.13 21.86
CA LEU A 524 2.81 -14.16 22.38
C LEU A 524 2.32 -15.14 21.30
N TYR A 525 2.18 -14.69 20.05
CA TYR A 525 1.64 -15.48 18.95
C TYR A 525 2.72 -16.25 18.17
N PHE A 526 3.99 -16.16 18.58
CA PHE A 526 5.12 -16.85 17.97
C PHE A 526 5.52 -18.12 18.70
#